data_AF-A0A4Q5R5H8-F1
#
_entry.id   AF-A0A4Q5R5H8-F1
#
_cell.length_a   1.000
_cell.length_b   1.000
_cell.length_c   1.000
_cell.angle_alpha   90.00
_cell.angle_beta   90.00
_cell.angle_gamma   90.00
#
_symmetry.space_group_name_H-M   'P 1'
#
loop_
_entity.id
_entity.type
_entity.pdbx_description
1 polymer ?
#
loop_
_entity_poly.entity_id
_entity_poly.type
_entity_poly.pdbx_seq_one_letter_code
_entity_poly.pdbx_strand_id
1 'polypeptide(L)'
;NTTATLHGEQVQMTDKELVDREYSSESVIAHELFHQWFGDYVTAESWSNLTVNESMADFSEGLYAEYKYGQDAADAHNYRYLQRYLGSKRDVTKNLVRFHYDTQEDMFDLVTYQKGGAIVQMLRTYLGDDVFFAGLQKYLQDNKFGNGEAHQMRLAMEAVSGKDLNWFYNQWYYGAGHPVVSIDYAWDAAAKKQSVTVKQTQDGHPFELPFTIDYYVNGKPVHQQVTMTEATQTFTMPLATKPMLVNVDADKTLLWKKTDNKPLTEFAYQYKVAPRFVDRAEALEAALAKQTTDASARSLVVSALSDKYYQLRVAAAEGLKMDNKDVAKAAAPVLRKLATTEKEPHALAAVLGALGQLKDKKDEKLVTKELAGNPSLTVQGAALRALGNLNAPEALTRAKAYEVDAPAPLGAAMLSVYARQGGAAQWAFIRDRFDAAQGQGKFRYLGPMNQMLGRLDDPKAFSEDVTRLQQMAMLPQLKAYGYDKLAIAAIQKGAEAQKGKPNAAQNQATADAAVQAIQAAK
;
A
#
# COMPACT_ATOMS: atom_id res chain seq x y z
N ASN A 1 -2.08 -17.99 21.05
CA ASN A 1 -2.44 -19.38 20.71
C ASN A 1 -3.69 -19.32 19.89
N THR A 2 -3.62 -19.85 18.68
CA THR A 2 -4.74 -19.84 17.74
C THR A 2 -5.19 -21.28 17.54
N THR A 3 -5.77 -21.85 18.60
CA THR A 3 -6.29 -23.22 18.58
C THR A 3 -7.50 -23.38 17.64
N ALA A 4 -8.17 -22.27 17.30
CA ALA A 4 -9.19 -22.19 16.26
C ALA A 4 -9.26 -20.76 15.68
N THR A 5 -9.20 -20.64 14.36
CA THR A 5 -9.39 -19.37 13.66
C THR A 5 -10.77 -19.31 13.04
N LEU A 6 -11.53 -18.25 13.35
CA LEU A 6 -12.71 -17.88 12.58
C LEU A 6 -12.32 -16.80 11.57
N HIS A 7 -12.26 -17.17 10.29
CA HIS A 7 -11.98 -16.18 9.25
C HIS A 7 -13.22 -15.33 8.96
N GLY A 8 -13.00 -14.03 8.74
CA GLY A 8 -14.05 -13.08 8.41
C GLY A 8 -14.61 -13.25 6.99
N GLU A 9 -15.61 -12.45 6.66
CA GLU A 9 -16.32 -12.48 5.38
C GLU A 9 -15.38 -12.34 4.16
N GLN A 10 -14.21 -11.70 4.33
CA GLN A 10 -13.21 -11.52 3.27
C GLN A 10 -12.63 -12.81 2.68
N VAL A 11 -12.78 -13.96 3.35
CA VAL A 11 -12.41 -15.27 2.78
C VAL A 11 -13.63 -16.11 2.36
N GLN A 12 -14.84 -15.69 2.75
CA GLN A 12 -16.10 -16.36 2.45
C GLN A 12 -16.67 -15.80 1.14
N MET A 13 -16.10 -16.24 0.02
CA MET A 13 -16.45 -15.74 -1.30
C MET A 13 -17.36 -16.69 -2.06
N THR A 14 -18.33 -16.14 -2.80
CA THR A 14 -19.07 -16.88 -3.82
C THR A 14 -18.20 -17.20 -5.03
N ASP A 15 -18.60 -18.16 -5.87
CA ASP A 15 -17.90 -18.48 -7.13
C ASP A 15 -17.66 -17.25 -8.02
N LYS A 16 -18.57 -16.28 -7.96
CA LYS A 16 -18.45 -15.02 -8.72
C LYS A 16 -17.40 -14.09 -8.12
N GLU A 17 -17.31 -14.01 -6.80
CA GLU A 17 -16.32 -13.17 -6.10
C GLU A 17 -14.91 -13.79 -6.15
N LEU A 18 -14.80 -15.12 -6.25
CA LEU A 18 -13.52 -15.82 -6.40
C LEU A 18 -12.73 -15.39 -7.65
N VAL A 19 -13.41 -14.90 -8.69
CA VAL A 19 -12.76 -14.33 -9.89
C VAL A 19 -11.93 -13.09 -9.53
N ASP A 20 -12.35 -12.35 -8.51
CA ASP A 20 -11.73 -11.10 -8.04
C ASP A 20 -10.83 -11.31 -6.81
N ARG A 21 -10.56 -12.56 -6.41
CA ARG A 21 -9.82 -12.82 -5.18
C ARG A 21 -8.36 -12.40 -5.31
N GLU A 22 -7.95 -11.49 -4.44
CA GLU A 22 -6.55 -11.12 -4.29
C GLU A 22 -5.82 -11.99 -3.26
N TYR A 23 -4.51 -12.05 -3.39
CA TYR A 23 -3.63 -12.76 -2.46
C TYR A 23 -3.80 -12.29 -0.99
N SER A 24 -4.12 -11.02 -0.74
CA SER A 24 -4.27 -10.52 0.65
C SER A 24 -5.33 -11.26 1.47
N SER A 25 -6.36 -11.84 0.86
CA SER A 25 -7.31 -12.68 1.59
C SER A 25 -6.69 -14.02 2.00
N GLU A 26 -5.82 -14.57 1.16
CA GLU A 26 -5.10 -15.82 1.47
C GLU A 26 -3.92 -15.59 2.43
N SER A 27 -3.35 -14.40 2.47
CA SER A 27 -2.23 -14.09 3.36
C SER A 27 -2.64 -14.22 4.83
N VAL A 28 -3.86 -13.82 5.19
CA VAL A 28 -4.45 -14.08 6.51
C VAL A 28 -4.57 -15.58 6.79
N ILE A 29 -4.93 -16.41 5.81
CA ILE A 29 -5.00 -17.86 6.02
C ILE A 29 -3.60 -18.42 6.28
N ALA A 30 -2.59 -17.96 5.55
CA ALA A 30 -1.21 -18.37 5.76
C ALA A 30 -0.69 -17.97 7.15
N HIS A 31 -0.93 -16.73 7.58
CA HIS A 31 -0.60 -16.21 8.91
C HIS A 31 -1.15 -17.14 10.01
N GLU A 32 -2.45 -17.42 9.94
CA GLU A 32 -3.16 -18.18 10.95
C GLU A 32 -2.75 -19.66 10.98
N LEU A 33 -2.46 -20.26 9.82
CA LEU A 33 -1.90 -21.62 9.75
C LEU A 33 -0.49 -21.70 10.32
N PHE A 34 0.32 -20.65 10.16
CA PHE A 34 1.69 -20.64 10.64
C PHE A 34 1.79 -20.64 12.17
N HIS A 35 0.75 -20.16 12.86
CA HIS A 35 0.65 -20.25 14.31
C HIS A 35 0.69 -21.69 14.87
N GLN A 36 0.43 -22.71 14.04
CA GLN A 36 0.62 -24.11 14.44
C GLN A 36 2.03 -24.39 14.96
N TRP A 37 3.05 -23.77 14.34
CA TRP A 37 4.45 -23.88 14.80
C TRP A 37 4.81 -22.76 15.77
N PHE A 38 4.46 -21.52 15.44
CA PHE A 38 4.85 -20.31 16.16
C PHE A 38 3.64 -19.67 16.85
N GLY A 39 3.35 -20.14 18.06
CA GLY A 39 2.17 -19.77 18.83
C GLY A 39 1.59 -20.97 19.57
N ASP A 40 1.39 -22.09 18.88
CA ASP A 40 0.75 -23.28 19.47
C ASP A 40 1.77 -24.36 19.86
N TYR A 41 2.70 -24.72 18.96
CA TYR A 41 3.76 -25.71 19.27
C TYR A 41 4.84 -25.15 20.20
N VAL A 42 5.23 -23.90 19.97
CA VAL A 42 6.05 -23.08 20.88
C VAL A 42 5.32 -21.75 21.06
N THR A 43 4.88 -21.45 22.26
CA THR A 43 4.12 -20.23 22.55
C THR A 43 5.01 -19.15 23.15
N ALA A 44 4.73 -17.88 22.92
CA ALA A 44 5.50 -16.80 23.54
C ALA A 44 5.45 -16.92 25.09
N GLU A 45 6.61 -16.76 25.73
CA GLU A 45 6.72 -16.81 27.19
C GLU A 45 5.90 -15.71 27.89
N SER A 46 5.81 -14.54 27.26
CA SER A 46 5.09 -13.37 27.73
C SER A 46 4.69 -12.49 26.54
N TRP A 47 3.82 -11.50 26.77
CA TRP A 47 3.47 -10.51 25.76
C TRP A 47 4.68 -9.74 25.22
N SER A 48 5.72 -9.55 26.05
CA SER A 48 7.01 -8.99 25.64
C SER A 48 7.65 -9.76 24.48
N ASN A 49 7.47 -11.08 24.48
CA ASN A 49 8.03 -12.00 23.50
C ASN A 49 7.04 -12.33 22.36
N LEU A 50 5.90 -11.64 22.26
CA LEU A 50 4.85 -11.90 21.25
C LEU A 50 5.39 -11.96 19.81
N THR A 51 6.50 -11.30 19.53
CA THR A 51 7.24 -11.33 18.27
C THR A 51 7.58 -12.75 17.78
N VAL A 52 7.85 -13.71 18.68
CA VAL A 52 8.13 -15.09 18.28
C VAL A 52 6.90 -15.81 17.73
N ASN A 53 5.70 -15.29 18.00
CA ASN A 53 4.46 -15.73 17.41
C ASN A 53 4.12 -14.88 16.17
N GLU A 54 3.85 -13.59 16.39
CA GLU A 54 3.21 -12.73 15.39
C GLU A 54 4.15 -12.26 14.28
N SER A 55 5.41 -11.94 14.60
CA SER A 55 6.38 -11.55 13.57
C SER A 55 6.72 -12.73 12.66
N MET A 56 6.70 -13.95 13.21
CA MET A 56 6.90 -15.19 12.45
C MET A 56 5.70 -15.51 11.56
N ALA A 57 4.48 -15.32 12.06
CA ALA A 57 3.27 -15.47 11.26
C ALA A 57 3.18 -14.42 10.13
N ASP A 58 3.51 -13.15 10.40
CA ASP A 58 3.58 -12.08 9.38
C ASP A 58 4.65 -12.39 8.31
N PHE A 59 5.83 -12.89 8.72
CA PHE A 59 6.86 -13.38 7.80
C PHE A 59 6.35 -14.52 6.89
N SER A 60 5.53 -15.42 7.43
CA SER A 60 5.01 -16.58 6.68
C SER A 60 4.11 -16.19 5.52
N GLU A 61 3.47 -15.02 5.59
CA GLU A 61 2.64 -14.50 4.52
C GLU A 61 3.51 -14.37 3.25
N GLY A 62 4.61 -13.63 3.33
CA GLY A 62 5.58 -13.48 2.24
C GLY A 62 6.16 -14.83 1.76
N LEU A 63 6.45 -15.75 2.66
CA LEU A 63 6.94 -17.10 2.32
C LEU A 63 5.92 -17.90 1.50
N TYR A 64 4.64 -17.86 1.88
CA TYR A 64 3.58 -18.53 1.13
C TYR A 64 3.32 -17.85 -0.22
N ALA A 65 3.39 -16.52 -0.28
CA ALA A 65 3.32 -15.78 -1.55
C ALA A 65 4.42 -16.20 -2.52
N GLU A 66 5.66 -16.32 -2.01
CA GLU A 66 6.83 -16.76 -2.77
C GLU A 66 6.60 -18.16 -3.35
N TYR A 67 6.15 -19.11 -2.52
CA TYR A 67 5.91 -20.48 -2.92
C TYR A 67 4.80 -20.62 -3.97
N LYS A 68 3.65 -19.97 -3.75
CA LYS A 68 2.45 -20.16 -4.58
C LYS A 68 2.40 -19.28 -5.81
N TYR A 69 2.83 -18.02 -5.69
CA TYR A 69 2.68 -16.98 -6.71
C TYR A 69 4.01 -16.45 -7.24
N GLY A 70 5.13 -16.86 -6.65
CA GLY A 70 6.48 -16.47 -7.06
C GLY A 70 6.97 -15.19 -6.38
N GLN A 71 8.23 -14.85 -6.68
CA GLN A 71 8.97 -13.79 -5.98
C GLN A 71 8.31 -12.40 -6.07
N ASP A 72 7.73 -12.02 -7.21
CA ASP A 72 7.10 -10.70 -7.35
C ASP A 72 5.91 -10.53 -6.38
N ALA A 73 5.19 -11.61 -6.06
CA ALA A 73 4.08 -11.57 -5.11
C ALA A 73 4.56 -11.41 -3.66
N ALA A 74 5.63 -12.13 -3.29
CA ALA A 74 6.27 -11.99 -1.98
C ALA A 74 6.85 -10.58 -1.78
N ASP A 75 7.57 -10.08 -2.77
CA ASP A 75 8.14 -8.74 -2.75
C ASP A 75 7.05 -7.67 -2.63
N ALA A 76 5.96 -7.81 -3.39
CA ALA A 76 4.87 -6.84 -3.33
C ALA A 76 4.15 -6.84 -1.98
N HIS A 77 3.96 -8.03 -1.39
CA HIS A 77 3.43 -8.17 -0.04
C HIS A 77 4.34 -7.49 1.00
N ASN A 78 5.62 -7.88 1.03
CA ASN A 78 6.61 -7.37 1.97
C ASN A 78 6.82 -5.86 1.81
N TYR A 79 6.89 -5.37 0.58
CA TYR A 79 7.05 -3.94 0.29
C TYR A 79 5.87 -3.13 0.82
N ARG A 80 4.63 -3.58 0.59
CA ARG A 80 3.43 -2.93 1.11
C ARG A 80 3.43 -2.87 2.65
N TYR A 81 3.81 -3.97 3.31
CA TYR A 81 3.87 -4.04 4.77
C TYR A 81 4.95 -3.13 5.33
N LEU A 82 6.13 -3.12 4.71
CA LEU A 82 7.21 -2.19 5.04
C LEU A 82 6.75 -0.73 4.92
N GLN A 83 6.11 -0.35 3.80
CA GLN A 83 5.60 1.02 3.61
C GLN A 83 4.55 1.41 4.66
N ARG A 84 3.70 0.47 5.09
CA ARG A 84 2.73 0.70 6.17
C ARG A 84 3.42 1.04 7.48
N TYR A 85 4.46 0.30 7.86
CA TYR A 85 5.25 0.61 9.05
C TYR A 85 5.99 1.96 8.91
N LEU A 86 6.68 2.19 7.79
CA LEU A 86 7.45 3.43 7.57
C LEU A 86 6.56 4.69 7.52
N GLY A 87 5.27 4.53 7.21
CA GLY A 87 4.27 5.60 7.28
C GLY A 87 3.78 5.92 8.70
N SER A 88 4.06 5.09 9.71
CA SER A 88 3.56 5.27 11.07
C SER A 88 4.52 6.06 11.96
N LYS A 89 4.11 7.29 12.33
CA LYS A 89 4.83 8.11 13.31
C LYS A 89 4.69 7.60 14.75
N ARG A 90 3.64 6.83 15.04
CA ARG A 90 3.38 6.30 16.39
C ARG A 90 4.27 5.11 16.73
N ASP A 91 4.56 4.29 15.73
CA ASP A 91 5.19 2.98 15.94
C ASP A 91 6.72 3.06 15.80
N VAL A 92 7.27 4.14 15.22
CA VAL A 92 8.72 4.31 15.03
C VAL A 92 9.52 4.30 16.35
N THR A 93 8.96 4.79 17.45
CA THR A 93 9.66 4.91 18.74
C THR A 93 9.64 3.64 19.58
N LYS A 94 8.98 2.58 19.11
CA LYS A 94 8.77 1.36 19.89
C LYS A 94 9.81 0.30 19.52
N ASN A 95 10.34 -0.38 20.55
CA ASN A 95 11.16 -1.58 20.37
C ASN A 95 10.28 -2.73 19.85
N LEU A 96 10.89 -3.72 19.21
CA LEU A 96 10.16 -4.91 18.77
C LEU A 96 9.80 -5.80 19.98
N VAL A 97 10.79 -6.14 20.82
CA VAL A 97 10.57 -6.72 22.14
C VAL A 97 10.47 -5.61 23.19
N ARG A 98 9.39 -5.62 23.96
CA ARG A 98 9.10 -4.58 24.97
C ARG A 98 8.81 -5.22 26.31
N PHE A 99 9.60 -4.90 27.32
CA PHE A 99 9.41 -5.41 28.68
C PHE A 99 8.45 -4.56 29.52
N HIS A 100 8.04 -3.39 29.00
CA HIS A 100 7.12 -2.47 29.65
C HIS A 100 6.03 -2.06 28.66
N TYR A 101 4.78 -2.29 29.04
CA TYR A 101 3.55 -1.94 28.32
C TYR A 101 2.45 -1.75 29.36
N ASP A 102 1.43 -0.94 29.03
CA ASP A 102 0.33 -0.67 29.98
C ASP A 102 -0.70 -1.80 29.92
N THR A 103 -1.04 -2.26 28.71
CA THR A 103 -1.90 -3.42 28.49
C THR A 103 -1.35 -4.32 27.38
N GLN A 104 -1.82 -5.57 27.32
CA GLN A 104 -1.38 -6.52 26.28
C GLN A 104 -1.68 -6.00 24.86
N GLU A 105 -2.74 -5.20 24.70
CA GLU A 105 -3.20 -4.62 23.44
C GLU A 105 -2.14 -3.69 22.82
N ASP A 106 -1.26 -3.11 23.63
CA ASP A 106 -0.15 -2.29 23.15
C ASP A 106 0.84 -3.07 22.27
N MET A 107 0.90 -4.40 22.44
CA MET A 107 1.76 -5.28 21.64
C MET A 107 1.18 -5.59 20.27
N PHE A 108 -0.09 -5.28 20.00
CA PHE A 108 -0.76 -5.57 18.73
C PHE A 108 -0.69 -4.36 17.79
N ASP A 109 0.50 -4.07 17.27
CA ASP A 109 0.77 -2.91 16.43
C ASP A 109 1.72 -3.20 15.26
N LEU A 110 1.96 -2.18 14.42
CA LEU A 110 2.78 -2.34 13.21
C LEU A 110 4.23 -2.73 13.48
N VAL A 111 4.71 -2.61 14.72
CA VAL A 111 6.06 -3.04 15.05
C VAL A 111 6.10 -4.56 15.18
N THR A 112 5.19 -5.14 15.95
CA THR A 112 5.11 -6.59 16.18
C THR A 112 4.81 -7.36 14.91
N TYR A 113 3.92 -6.83 14.07
CA TYR A 113 3.54 -7.44 12.78
C TYR A 113 4.53 -7.03 11.68
N GLN A 114 4.31 -5.88 11.03
CA GLN A 114 4.99 -5.54 9.77
C GLN A 114 6.50 -5.31 9.90
N LYS A 115 6.97 -4.59 10.93
CA LYS A 115 8.43 -4.43 11.16
C LYS A 115 9.04 -5.76 11.60
N GLY A 116 8.34 -6.53 12.45
CA GLY A 116 8.76 -7.86 12.87
C GLY A 116 8.98 -8.81 11.69
N GLY A 117 7.98 -8.98 10.83
CA GLY A 117 8.09 -9.81 9.63
C GLY A 117 9.22 -9.36 8.69
N ALA A 118 9.39 -8.05 8.51
CA ALA A 118 10.51 -7.49 7.74
C ALA A 118 11.88 -7.78 8.38
N ILE A 119 12.02 -7.73 9.71
CA ILE A 119 13.25 -8.10 10.42
C ILE A 119 13.57 -9.58 10.26
N VAL A 120 12.57 -10.46 10.33
CA VAL A 120 12.74 -11.90 10.08
C VAL A 120 13.20 -12.14 8.63
N GLN A 121 12.61 -11.43 7.65
CA GLN A 121 13.05 -11.49 6.25
C GLN A 121 14.49 -10.98 6.06
N MET A 122 14.89 -9.91 6.74
CA MET A 122 16.30 -9.45 6.74
C MET A 122 17.22 -10.52 7.31
N LEU A 123 16.84 -11.18 8.40
CA LEU A 123 17.62 -12.25 9.02
C LEU A 123 17.77 -13.46 8.08
N ARG A 124 16.68 -13.89 7.42
CA ARG A 124 16.72 -14.91 6.35
C ARG A 124 17.69 -14.52 5.24
N THR A 125 17.60 -13.28 4.77
CA THR A 125 18.49 -12.78 3.69
C THR A 125 19.95 -12.78 4.13
N TYR A 126 20.24 -12.36 5.36
CA TYR A 126 21.59 -12.28 5.90
C TYR A 126 22.24 -13.64 6.15
N LEU A 127 21.47 -14.62 6.62
CA LEU A 127 21.96 -15.97 6.93
C LEU A 127 21.95 -16.90 5.70
N GLY A 128 21.06 -16.64 4.74
CA GLY A 128 20.70 -17.56 3.67
C GLY A 128 19.69 -18.62 4.12
N ASP A 129 18.94 -19.15 3.16
CA ASP A 129 17.79 -20.05 3.41
C ASP A 129 18.15 -21.30 4.21
N ASP A 130 19.21 -22.02 3.82
CA ASP A 130 19.60 -23.28 4.46
C ASP A 130 19.89 -23.10 5.95
N VAL A 131 20.64 -22.06 6.30
CA VAL A 131 21.01 -21.73 7.69
C VAL A 131 19.79 -21.25 8.46
N PHE A 132 18.98 -20.37 7.85
CA PHE A 132 17.80 -19.81 8.50
C PHE A 132 16.77 -20.88 8.84
N PHE A 133 16.40 -21.74 7.90
CA PHE A 133 15.40 -22.78 8.14
C PHE A 133 15.91 -23.89 9.08
N ALA A 134 17.20 -24.25 9.01
CA ALA A 134 17.80 -25.15 9.99
C ALA A 134 17.80 -24.54 11.41
N GLY A 135 18.04 -23.23 11.53
CA GLY A 135 17.91 -22.49 12.78
C GLY A 135 16.48 -22.48 13.34
N LEU A 136 15.47 -22.27 12.50
CA LEU A 136 14.05 -22.39 12.91
C LEU A 136 13.71 -23.80 13.38
N GLN A 137 14.16 -24.83 12.66
CA GLN A 137 13.96 -26.21 13.07
C GLN A 137 14.58 -26.49 14.43
N LYS A 138 15.82 -26.04 14.66
CA LYS A 138 16.49 -26.16 15.95
C LYS A 138 15.71 -25.46 17.07
N TYR A 139 15.29 -24.21 16.85
CA TYR A 139 14.48 -23.45 17.81
C TYR A 139 13.21 -24.21 18.20
N LEU A 140 12.44 -24.71 17.23
CA LEU A 140 11.21 -25.43 17.51
C LEU A 140 11.45 -26.74 18.25
N GLN A 141 12.52 -27.49 17.93
CA GLN A 141 12.84 -28.74 18.60
C GLN A 141 13.31 -28.55 20.04
N ASP A 142 14.15 -27.54 20.28
CA ASP A 142 14.70 -27.24 21.61
C ASP A 142 13.62 -26.72 22.57
N ASN A 143 12.57 -26.05 22.06
CA ASN A 143 11.53 -25.39 22.85
C ASN A 143 10.13 -26.02 22.72
N LYS A 144 10.04 -27.20 22.09
CA LYS A 144 8.77 -27.88 21.80
C LYS A 144 7.85 -28.01 23.02
N PHE A 145 6.56 -27.77 22.81
CA PHE A 145 5.52 -27.85 23.84
C PHE A 145 5.78 -26.94 25.05
N GLY A 146 6.56 -25.88 24.85
CA GLY A 146 6.98 -24.96 25.89
C GLY A 146 6.90 -23.51 25.43
N ASN A 147 7.62 -22.67 26.17
CA ASN A 147 7.62 -21.24 25.98
C ASN A 147 8.85 -20.79 25.19
N GLY A 148 8.62 -19.83 24.30
CA GLY A 148 9.56 -19.26 23.36
C GLY A 148 9.88 -17.81 23.67
N GLU A 149 11.15 -17.47 23.53
CA GLU A 149 11.65 -16.10 23.64
C GLU A 149 12.55 -15.71 22.47
N ALA A 150 12.65 -14.41 22.18
CA ALA A 150 13.51 -13.90 21.12
C ALA A 150 14.98 -14.31 21.33
N HIS A 151 15.43 -14.41 22.59
CA HIS A 151 16.79 -14.81 22.92
C HIS A 151 17.08 -16.28 22.55
N GLN A 152 16.10 -17.18 22.73
CA GLN A 152 16.25 -18.60 22.34
C GLN A 152 16.32 -18.75 20.82
N MET A 153 15.53 -17.94 20.09
CA MET A 153 15.60 -17.89 18.64
C MET A 153 16.99 -17.45 18.17
N ARG A 154 17.55 -16.39 18.78
CA ARG A 154 18.94 -15.96 18.52
C ARG A 154 19.92 -17.10 18.72
N LEU A 155 19.88 -17.76 19.89
CA LEU A 155 20.81 -18.85 20.22
C LEU A 155 20.71 -20.03 19.25
N ALA A 156 19.50 -20.38 18.81
CA ALA A 156 19.31 -21.44 17.81
C ALA A 156 19.93 -21.05 16.45
N MET A 157 19.73 -19.81 16.01
CA MET A 157 20.32 -19.28 14.77
C MET A 157 21.85 -19.21 14.85
N GLU A 158 22.41 -18.75 15.97
CA GLU A 158 23.86 -18.71 16.19
C GLU A 158 24.47 -20.11 16.20
N ALA A 159 23.81 -21.09 16.85
CA ALA A 159 24.28 -22.47 16.91
C ALA A 159 24.37 -23.14 15.53
N VAL A 160 23.47 -22.80 14.60
CA VAL A 160 23.49 -23.34 13.23
C VAL A 160 24.42 -22.54 12.32
N SER A 161 24.42 -21.21 12.43
CA SER A 161 25.18 -20.33 11.54
C SER A 161 26.66 -20.20 11.90
N GLY A 162 27.03 -20.43 13.16
CA GLY A 162 28.36 -20.13 13.70
C GLY A 162 28.69 -18.63 13.76
N LYS A 163 27.72 -17.75 13.54
CA LYS A 163 27.89 -16.28 13.59
C LYS A 163 27.41 -15.74 14.94
N ASP A 164 28.01 -14.64 15.40
CA ASP A 164 27.45 -13.84 16.50
C ASP A 164 26.33 -12.95 15.97
N LEU A 165 25.13 -13.09 16.55
CA LEU A 165 23.92 -12.35 16.18
C LEU A 165 23.48 -11.38 17.27
N ASN A 166 24.28 -11.16 18.32
CA ASN A 166 23.97 -10.18 19.35
C ASN A 166 23.77 -8.77 18.78
N TRP A 167 24.62 -8.32 17.84
CA TRP A 167 24.47 -7.01 17.21
C TRP A 167 23.11 -6.89 16.50
N PHE A 168 22.70 -7.93 15.76
CA PHE A 168 21.46 -7.93 14.98
C PHE A 168 20.25 -7.86 15.91
N TYR A 169 20.20 -8.70 16.95
CA TYR A 169 19.08 -8.71 17.89
C TYR A 169 19.05 -7.45 18.76
N ASN A 170 20.20 -6.94 19.21
CA ASN A 170 20.25 -5.67 19.96
C ASN A 170 19.72 -4.51 19.13
N GLN A 171 20.08 -4.43 17.85
CA GLN A 171 19.62 -3.39 16.96
C GLN A 171 18.14 -3.52 16.58
N TRP A 172 17.71 -4.72 16.17
CA TRP A 172 16.42 -4.91 15.53
C TRP A 172 15.31 -5.41 16.46
N TYR A 173 15.64 -6.30 17.40
CA TYR A 173 14.67 -6.83 18.36
C TYR A 173 14.55 -5.92 19.58
N TYR A 174 15.67 -5.50 20.15
CA TYR A 174 15.71 -4.72 21.39
C TYR A 174 15.86 -3.21 21.15
N GLY A 175 15.98 -2.78 19.89
CA GLY A 175 16.05 -1.39 19.47
C GLY A 175 14.78 -0.89 18.77
N ALA A 176 14.58 0.43 18.84
CA ALA A 176 13.50 1.14 18.16
C ALA A 176 13.99 1.80 16.86
N GLY A 177 13.04 2.30 16.08
CA GLY A 177 13.32 3.10 14.90
C GLY A 177 13.67 2.27 13.66
N HIS A 178 14.14 3.00 12.67
CA HIS A 178 14.66 2.53 11.40
C HIS A 178 15.63 3.58 10.84
N PRO A 179 16.63 3.17 10.04
CA PRO A 179 17.51 4.11 9.36
C PRO A 179 16.73 4.96 8.34
N VAL A 180 17.05 6.25 8.32
CA VAL A 180 16.59 7.18 7.28
C VAL A 180 17.83 7.55 6.46
N VAL A 181 17.87 7.13 5.19
CA VAL A 181 19.07 7.24 4.37
C VAL A 181 18.90 8.15 3.16
N SER A 182 19.97 8.87 2.80
CA SER A 182 20.17 9.42 1.46
C SER A 182 21.27 8.62 0.75
N ILE A 183 21.05 8.33 -0.54
CA ILE A 183 22.00 7.58 -1.37
C ILE A 183 22.44 8.46 -2.54
N ASP A 184 23.74 8.68 -2.64
CA ASP A 184 24.39 9.48 -3.66
C ASP A 184 25.41 8.67 -4.47
N TYR A 185 25.59 9.02 -5.74
CA TYR A 185 26.43 8.28 -6.68
C TYR A 185 27.43 9.20 -7.37
N ALA A 186 28.67 8.75 -7.53
CA ALA A 186 29.69 9.46 -8.27
C ALA A 186 30.53 8.51 -9.13
N TRP A 187 30.72 8.87 -10.40
CA TRP A 187 31.62 8.16 -11.32
C TRP A 187 32.87 9.00 -11.58
N ASP A 188 34.04 8.45 -11.26
CA ASP A 188 35.33 9.00 -11.62
C ASP A 188 35.85 8.31 -12.89
N ALA A 189 35.81 9.02 -14.01
CA ALA A 189 36.23 8.48 -15.30
C ALA A 189 37.75 8.29 -15.41
N ALA A 190 38.55 9.14 -14.74
CA ALA A 190 40.00 9.06 -14.77
C ALA A 190 40.49 7.88 -13.93
N ALA A 191 39.92 7.71 -12.73
CA ALA A 191 40.22 6.59 -11.84
C ALA A 191 39.45 5.31 -12.19
N LYS A 192 38.50 5.37 -13.14
CA LYS A 192 37.62 4.25 -13.51
C LYS A 192 36.94 3.63 -12.29
N LYS A 193 36.32 4.48 -11.47
CA LYS A 193 35.80 4.11 -10.14
C LYS A 193 34.39 4.63 -9.94
N GLN A 194 33.48 3.73 -9.60
CA GLN A 194 32.15 4.09 -9.11
C GLN A 194 32.20 4.23 -7.59
N SER A 195 31.54 5.27 -7.07
CA SER A 195 31.36 5.51 -5.63
C SER A 195 29.88 5.60 -5.30
N VAL A 196 29.50 5.03 -4.16
CA VAL A 196 28.16 5.09 -3.57
C VAL A 196 28.31 5.62 -2.16
N THR A 197 27.76 6.79 -1.89
CA THR A 197 27.75 7.37 -0.54
C THR A 197 26.37 7.18 0.05
N VAL A 198 26.30 6.45 1.17
CA VAL A 198 25.08 6.28 1.95
C VAL A 198 25.22 7.09 3.24
N LYS A 199 24.24 7.95 3.53
CA LYS A 199 24.21 8.77 4.74
C LYS A 199 22.93 8.50 5.52
N GLN A 200 23.10 8.11 6.78
CA GLN A 200 22.04 7.98 7.77
C GLN A 200 21.77 9.34 8.43
N THR A 201 20.51 9.75 8.50
CA THR A 201 20.09 11.08 8.98
C THR A 201 19.12 11.04 10.16
N GLN A 202 18.74 9.85 10.63
CA GLN A 202 17.95 9.70 11.85
C GLN A 202 18.80 10.00 13.10
N ASP A 203 18.12 10.34 14.20
CA ASP A 203 18.77 10.53 15.49
C ASP A 203 19.28 9.20 16.09
N GLY A 204 20.31 9.29 16.94
CA GLY A 204 20.88 8.13 17.64
C GLY A 204 22.11 7.54 16.95
N HIS A 205 22.42 6.29 17.29
CA HIS A 205 23.56 5.58 16.71
C HIS A 205 23.25 5.14 15.26
N PRO A 206 24.25 5.15 14.36
CA PRO A 206 24.09 4.56 13.04
C PRO A 206 23.71 3.09 13.15
N PHE A 207 22.76 2.66 12.32
CA PHE A 207 22.43 1.25 12.15
C PHE A 207 23.55 0.56 11.38
N GLU A 208 23.91 -0.64 11.82
CA GLU A 208 24.70 -1.58 11.04
C GLU A 208 23.82 -2.21 9.96
N LEU A 209 24.18 -2.05 8.68
CA LEU A 209 23.39 -2.48 7.53
C LEU A 209 24.25 -3.33 6.58
N PRO A 210 24.15 -4.67 6.61
CA PRO A 210 24.69 -5.53 5.57
C PRO A 210 23.75 -5.51 4.34
N PHE A 211 24.28 -5.25 3.16
CA PHE A 211 23.53 -5.29 1.90
C PHE A 211 24.41 -5.50 0.68
N THR A 212 23.77 -5.81 -0.44
CA THR A 212 24.43 -5.96 -1.74
C THR A 212 24.25 -4.69 -2.59
N ILE A 213 25.35 -4.22 -3.19
CA ILE A 213 25.33 -3.22 -4.26
C ILE A 213 25.64 -3.92 -5.58
N ASP A 214 24.72 -3.82 -6.54
CA ASP A 214 24.91 -4.34 -7.89
C ASP A 214 25.32 -3.23 -8.86
N TYR A 215 26.45 -3.41 -9.53
CA TYR A 215 26.91 -2.51 -10.59
C TYR A 215 26.67 -3.17 -11.95
N TYR A 216 25.73 -2.65 -12.73
CA TYR A 216 25.41 -3.19 -14.05
C TYR A 216 26.37 -2.64 -15.10
N VAL A 217 27.34 -3.44 -15.52
CA VAL A 217 28.32 -3.11 -16.55
C VAL A 217 28.11 -4.04 -17.74
N ASN A 218 27.96 -3.46 -18.94
CA ASN A 218 27.71 -4.23 -20.18
C ASN A 218 26.54 -5.21 -20.07
N GLY A 219 25.46 -4.83 -19.37
CA GLY A 219 24.27 -5.65 -19.22
C GLY A 219 24.30 -6.69 -18.10
N LYS A 220 25.42 -6.85 -17.38
CA LYS A 220 25.55 -7.85 -16.30
C LYS A 220 25.81 -7.19 -14.95
N PRO A 221 25.22 -7.69 -13.86
CA PRO A 221 25.53 -7.19 -12.52
C PRO A 221 26.91 -7.69 -12.07
N VAL A 222 27.65 -6.79 -11.42
CA VAL A 222 28.80 -7.12 -10.57
C VAL A 222 28.36 -6.87 -9.13
N HIS A 223 28.37 -7.91 -8.31
CA HIS A 223 27.87 -7.88 -6.94
C HIS A 223 28.96 -7.44 -5.97
N GLN A 224 28.64 -6.50 -5.08
CA GLN A 224 29.48 -6.13 -3.94
C GLN A 224 28.68 -6.24 -2.65
N GLN A 225 29.00 -7.24 -1.83
CA GLN A 225 28.50 -7.29 -0.46
C GLN A 225 29.25 -6.25 0.37
N VAL A 226 28.50 -5.43 1.10
CA VAL A 226 29.05 -4.39 1.97
C VAL A 226 28.31 -4.38 3.30
N THR A 227 28.98 -3.89 4.34
CA THR A 227 28.33 -3.56 5.62
C THR A 227 28.57 -2.08 5.90
N MET A 228 27.49 -1.33 6.05
CA MET A 228 27.55 0.06 6.54
C MET A 228 27.58 0.04 8.07
N THR A 229 28.55 0.72 8.67
CA THR A 229 28.71 0.85 10.13
C THR A 229 28.79 2.31 10.59
N GLU A 230 29.02 3.24 9.67
CA GLU A 230 29.19 4.66 9.95
C GLU A 230 27.94 5.47 9.60
N ALA A 231 27.77 6.65 10.22
CA ALA A 231 26.67 7.57 9.88
C ALA A 231 26.71 8.02 8.42
N THR A 232 27.90 8.10 7.83
CA THR A 232 28.11 8.37 6.40
C THR A 232 29.25 7.50 5.92
N GLN A 233 28.99 6.65 4.94
CA GLN A 233 29.98 5.73 4.42
C GLN A 233 29.97 5.74 2.90
N THR A 234 31.15 5.72 2.29
CA THR A 234 31.31 5.64 0.84
C THR A 234 31.90 4.29 0.46
N PHE A 235 31.16 3.54 -0.33
CA PHE A 235 31.60 2.29 -0.94
C PHE A 235 32.11 2.59 -2.34
N THR A 236 33.21 1.95 -2.73
CA THR A 236 33.79 2.16 -4.07
C THR A 236 34.02 0.84 -4.78
N MET A 237 33.88 0.86 -6.10
CA MET A 237 34.11 -0.27 -6.98
C MET A 237 34.90 0.19 -8.22
N PRO A 238 36.12 -0.34 -8.44
CA PRO A 238 36.83 -0.17 -9.72
C PRO A 238 36.06 -0.87 -10.85
N LEU A 239 35.72 -0.15 -11.92
CA LEU A 239 34.97 -0.68 -13.06
C LEU A 239 35.61 -0.19 -14.37
N ALA A 240 35.70 -1.04 -15.39
CA ALA A 240 36.34 -0.66 -16.66
C ALA A 240 35.63 0.51 -17.38
N THR A 241 34.32 0.61 -17.20
CA THR A 241 33.44 1.63 -17.79
C THR A 241 32.40 2.06 -16.76
N LYS A 242 31.79 3.24 -16.96
CA LYS A 242 30.68 3.71 -16.12
C LYS A 242 29.54 2.67 -16.15
N PRO A 243 29.01 2.24 -14.99
CA PRO A 243 27.87 1.34 -14.96
C PRO A 243 26.62 2.02 -15.52
N MET A 244 25.75 1.21 -16.14
CA MET A 244 24.44 1.66 -16.62
C MET A 244 23.42 1.79 -15.49
N LEU A 245 23.69 1.14 -14.37
CA LEU A 245 22.89 1.18 -13.15
C LEU A 245 23.76 0.81 -11.96
N VAL A 246 23.61 1.53 -10.87
CA VAL A 246 24.02 1.10 -9.53
C VAL A 246 22.78 0.81 -8.70
N ASN A 247 22.52 -0.46 -8.40
CA ASN A 247 21.38 -0.90 -7.60
C ASN A 247 21.81 -1.19 -6.16
N VAL A 248 21.55 -0.24 -5.27
CA VAL A 248 21.80 -0.39 -3.84
C VAL A 248 20.65 -1.17 -3.20
N ASP A 249 20.98 -2.08 -2.28
CA ASP A 249 20.04 -3.05 -1.70
C ASP A 249 19.42 -3.90 -2.81
N ALA A 250 20.28 -4.63 -3.53
CA ALA A 250 19.87 -5.43 -4.68
C ALA A 250 18.84 -6.51 -4.32
N ASP A 251 18.86 -7.00 -3.08
CA ASP A 251 17.92 -7.98 -2.55
C ASP A 251 16.55 -7.36 -2.17
N LYS A 252 16.51 -6.05 -1.93
CA LYS A 252 15.30 -5.26 -1.60
C LYS A 252 14.60 -5.68 -0.31
N THR A 253 15.38 -6.12 0.68
CA THR A 253 14.85 -6.60 1.96
C THR A 253 15.16 -5.69 3.13
N LEU A 254 16.00 -4.65 2.95
CA LEU A 254 16.34 -3.75 4.06
C LEU A 254 15.15 -2.94 4.58
N LEU A 255 15.00 -2.96 5.91
CA LEU A 255 14.08 -2.12 6.64
C LEU A 255 14.70 -0.72 6.81
N TRP A 256 14.38 0.16 5.86
CA TRP A 256 14.87 1.54 5.86
C TRP A 256 13.94 2.47 5.11
N LYS A 257 14.01 3.76 5.45
CA LYS A 257 13.40 4.83 4.66
C LYS A 257 14.48 5.50 3.85
N LYS A 258 14.36 5.49 2.51
CA LYS A 258 15.42 6.02 1.63
C LYS A 258 14.98 7.17 0.75
N THR A 259 15.93 8.08 0.51
CA THR A 259 15.93 9.04 -0.59
C THR A 259 17.04 8.62 -1.54
N ASP A 260 16.68 8.04 -2.68
CA ASP A 260 17.63 7.57 -3.68
C ASP A 260 17.80 8.65 -4.77
N ASN A 261 18.98 9.30 -4.82
CA ASN A 261 19.27 10.38 -5.77
C ASN A 261 19.69 9.87 -7.17
N LYS A 262 19.39 8.60 -7.48
CA LYS A 262 19.62 7.98 -8.78
C LYS A 262 18.90 8.76 -9.90
N PRO A 263 19.57 9.03 -11.04
CA PRO A 263 18.93 9.73 -12.15
C PRO A 263 17.85 8.86 -12.80
N LEU A 264 16.84 9.50 -13.40
CA LEU A 264 15.73 8.79 -14.05
C LEU A 264 16.20 7.82 -15.15
N THR A 265 17.31 8.10 -15.83
CA THR A 265 17.89 7.21 -16.83
C THR A 265 18.33 5.87 -16.25
N GLU A 266 18.86 5.87 -15.02
CA GLU A 266 19.23 4.66 -14.30
C GLU A 266 17.99 3.94 -13.75
N PHE A 267 16.99 4.65 -13.24
CA PHE A 267 15.69 4.04 -12.89
C PHE A 267 15.03 3.37 -14.11
N ALA A 268 15.08 4.00 -15.29
CA ALA A 268 14.55 3.42 -16.52
C ALA A 268 15.31 2.18 -16.97
N TYR A 269 16.61 2.10 -16.67
CA TYR A 269 17.39 0.89 -16.89
C TYR A 269 17.06 -0.18 -15.84
N GLN A 270 17.00 0.19 -14.55
CA GLN A 270 16.58 -0.65 -13.42
C GLN A 270 15.26 -1.35 -13.70
N TYR A 271 14.24 -0.62 -14.15
CA TYR A 271 12.94 -1.19 -14.49
C TYR A 271 13.02 -2.36 -15.49
N LYS A 272 13.97 -2.29 -16.44
CA LYS A 272 14.10 -3.26 -17.53
C LYS A 272 14.90 -4.50 -17.15
N VAL A 273 15.92 -4.34 -16.31
CA VAL A 273 16.94 -5.39 -16.11
C VAL A 273 16.98 -5.95 -14.69
N ALA A 274 16.57 -5.17 -13.68
CA ALA A 274 16.68 -5.60 -12.30
C ALA A 274 15.52 -6.55 -11.96
N PRO A 275 15.78 -7.64 -11.22
CA PRO A 275 14.88 -8.78 -11.17
C PRO A 275 13.68 -8.59 -10.23
N ARG A 276 13.81 -7.77 -9.19
CA ARG A 276 12.85 -7.70 -8.09
C ARG A 276 11.64 -6.85 -8.45
N PHE A 277 10.51 -7.11 -7.80
CA PHE A 277 9.33 -6.25 -7.94
C PHE A 277 9.63 -4.83 -7.44
N VAL A 278 10.33 -4.71 -6.30
CA VAL A 278 10.63 -3.42 -5.67
C VAL A 278 11.52 -2.54 -6.56
N ASP A 279 12.45 -3.14 -7.32
CA ASP A 279 13.23 -2.42 -8.33
C ASP A 279 12.33 -1.68 -9.34
N ARG A 280 11.32 -2.39 -9.85
CA ARG A 280 10.39 -1.87 -10.85
C ARG A 280 9.39 -0.90 -10.22
N ALA A 281 8.95 -1.14 -8.99
CA ALA A 281 8.07 -0.25 -8.24
C ALA A 281 8.72 1.12 -7.98
N GLU A 282 9.98 1.15 -7.50
CA GLU A 282 10.73 2.39 -7.26
C GLU A 282 10.96 3.19 -8.55
N ALA A 283 11.31 2.50 -9.63
CA ALA A 283 11.49 3.14 -10.94
C ALA A 283 10.17 3.69 -11.51
N LEU A 284 9.06 2.98 -11.32
CA LEU A 284 7.72 3.45 -11.69
C LEU A 284 7.32 4.68 -10.87
N GLU A 285 7.55 4.69 -9.56
CA GLU A 285 7.28 5.84 -8.69
C GLU A 285 8.06 7.09 -9.12
N ALA A 286 9.37 6.93 -9.38
CA ALA A 286 10.22 8.01 -9.88
C ALA A 286 9.73 8.57 -11.24
N ALA A 287 9.22 7.71 -12.12
CA ALA A 287 8.67 8.10 -13.41
C ALA A 287 7.29 8.78 -13.29
N LEU A 288 6.39 8.25 -12.44
CA LEU A 288 5.07 8.82 -12.18
C LEU A 288 5.17 10.26 -11.66
N ALA A 289 6.19 10.56 -10.85
CA ALA A 289 6.45 11.91 -10.36
C ALA A 289 6.79 12.91 -11.48
N LYS A 290 7.45 12.46 -12.56
CA LYS A 290 7.98 13.31 -13.65
C LYS A 290 7.24 13.17 -14.99
N GLN A 291 6.23 12.31 -15.07
CA GLN A 291 5.49 12.02 -16.32
C GLN A 291 4.89 13.27 -17.00
N THR A 292 4.59 14.35 -16.29
CA THR A 292 4.01 15.55 -16.93
C THR A 292 5.04 16.43 -17.62
N THR A 293 6.32 16.27 -17.29
CA THR A 293 7.41 17.18 -17.71
C THR A 293 8.56 16.46 -18.43
N ASP A 294 8.68 15.13 -18.30
CA ASP A 294 9.75 14.33 -18.89
C ASP A 294 9.19 13.22 -19.80
N ALA A 295 9.59 13.23 -21.08
CA ALA A 295 9.12 12.26 -22.06
C ALA A 295 9.61 10.83 -21.80
N SER A 296 10.81 10.67 -21.24
CA SER A 296 11.35 9.36 -20.87
C SER A 296 10.60 8.79 -19.66
N ALA A 297 10.24 9.65 -18.70
CA ALA A 297 9.38 9.26 -17.57
C ALA A 297 8.02 8.75 -18.08
N ARG A 298 7.36 9.50 -18.98
CA ARG A 298 6.12 9.05 -19.62
C ARG A 298 6.26 7.71 -20.31
N SER A 299 7.34 7.54 -21.10
CA SER A 299 7.57 6.29 -21.82
C SER A 299 7.73 5.10 -20.88
N LEU A 300 8.35 5.29 -19.70
CA LEU A 300 8.46 4.26 -18.68
C LEU A 300 7.08 3.91 -18.12
N VAL A 301 6.29 4.90 -17.68
CA VAL A 301 4.94 4.67 -17.13
C VAL A 301 4.05 3.94 -18.14
N VAL A 302 4.08 4.34 -19.41
CA VAL A 302 3.30 3.67 -20.47
C VAL A 302 3.79 2.23 -20.71
N SER A 303 5.09 1.98 -20.60
CA SER A 303 5.63 0.61 -20.71
C SER A 303 5.21 -0.26 -19.52
N ALA A 304 5.10 0.32 -18.33
CA ALA A 304 4.69 -0.37 -17.11
C ALA A 304 3.22 -0.86 -17.14
N LEU A 305 2.38 -0.32 -18.03
CA LEU A 305 1.05 -0.87 -18.32
C LEU A 305 1.09 -2.30 -18.88
N SER A 306 2.27 -2.81 -19.25
CA SER A 306 2.49 -4.19 -19.71
C SER A 306 3.50 -4.94 -18.84
N ASP A 307 3.71 -4.51 -17.59
CA ASP A 307 4.58 -5.25 -16.65
C ASP A 307 4.12 -6.70 -16.48
N LYS A 308 5.07 -7.61 -16.23
CA LYS A 308 4.76 -9.03 -15.96
C LYS A 308 3.85 -9.20 -14.75
N TYR A 309 3.98 -8.36 -13.73
CA TYR A 309 3.20 -8.46 -12.50
C TYR A 309 2.08 -7.41 -12.47
N TYR A 310 0.86 -7.89 -12.19
CA TYR A 310 -0.36 -7.10 -12.40
C TYR A 310 -0.42 -5.84 -11.53
N GLN A 311 0.13 -5.87 -10.31
CA GLN A 311 0.09 -4.71 -9.42
C GLN A 311 0.89 -3.52 -9.96
N LEU A 312 1.94 -3.75 -10.76
CA LEU A 312 2.65 -2.66 -11.45
C LEU A 312 1.85 -2.13 -12.64
N ARG A 313 1.08 -2.99 -13.33
CA ARG A 313 0.13 -2.54 -14.36
C ARG A 313 -0.98 -1.68 -13.75
N VAL A 314 -1.53 -2.09 -12.61
CA VAL A 314 -2.51 -1.33 -11.82
C VAL A 314 -1.92 0.02 -11.40
N ALA A 315 -0.77 0.02 -10.73
CA ALA A 315 -0.11 1.25 -10.28
C ALA A 315 0.21 2.21 -11.43
N ALA A 316 0.63 1.69 -12.58
CA ALA A 316 0.86 2.49 -13.78
C ALA A 316 -0.44 3.11 -14.30
N ALA A 317 -1.52 2.32 -14.43
CA ALA A 317 -2.80 2.80 -14.95
C ALA A 317 -3.47 3.82 -14.03
N GLU A 318 -3.47 3.59 -12.72
CA GLU A 318 -4.04 4.50 -11.72
C GLU A 318 -3.19 5.77 -11.52
N GLY A 319 -1.87 5.67 -11.70
CA GLY A 319 -0.94 6.78 -11.54
C GLY A 319 -0.89 7.74 -12.74
N LEU A 320 -1.54 7.43 -13.86
CA LEU A 320 -1.56 8.30 -15.04
C LEU A 320 -2.23 9.66 -14.74
N LYS A 321 -1.51 10.75 -14.98
CA LYS A 321 -2.04 12.12 -14.88
C LYS A 321 -2.79 12.51 -16.16
N MET A 322 -3.99 11.97 -16.32
CA MET A 322 -4.79 12.06 -17.56
C MET A 322 -5.32 13.46 -17.88
N ASP A 323 -5.22 14.41 -16.95
CA ASP A 323 -5.43 15.84 -17.17
C ASP A 323 -4.31 16.48 -18.01
N ASN A 324 -3.12 15.87 -18.05
CA ASN A 324 -2.03 16.27 -18.93
C ASN A 324 -2.20 15.68 -20.34
N LYS A 325 -2.23 16.55 -21.36
CA LYS A 325 -2.48 16.16 -22.75
C LYS A 325 -1.44 15.20 -23.32
N ASP A 326 -0.17 15.35 -22.96
CA ASP A 326 0.88 14.48 -23.49
C ASP A 326 0.82 13.08 -22.87
N VAL A 327 0.53 13.00 -21.57
CA VAL A 327 0.30 11.73 -20.86
C VAL A 327 -0.89 11.01 -21.49
N ALA A 328 -2.03 11.69 -21.62
CA ALA A 328 -3.23 11.14 -22.23
C ALA A 328 -2.96 10.65 -23.66
N LYS A 329 -2.26 11.45 -24.48
CA LYS A 329 -1.90 11.09 -25.86
C LYS A 329 -1.02 9.85 -25.93
N ALA A 330 -0.05 9.70 -25.02
CA ALA A 330 0.86 8.57 -24.99
C ALA A 330 0.16 7.28 -24.49
N ALA A 331 -0.68 7.39 -23.46
CA ALA A 331 -1.30 6.23 -22.82
C ALA A 331 -2.54 5.70 -23.55
N ALA A 332 -3.36 6.57 -24.16
CA ALA A 332 -4.66 6.18 -24.72
C ALA A 332 -4.63 5.00 -25.71
N PRO A 333 -3.69 4.93 -26.69
CA PRO A 333 -3.62 3.77 -27.60
C PRO A 333 -3.33 2.45 -26.87
N VAL A 334 -2.46 2.50 -25.85
CA VAL A 334 -2.08 1.31 -25.07
C VAL A 334 -3.22 0.88 -24.17
N LEU A 335 -3.89 1.81 -23.48
CA LEU A 335 -5.05 1.54 -22.65
C LEU A 335 -6.19 0.91 -23.45
N ARG A 336 -6.50 1.42 -24.64
CA ARG A 336 -7.55 0.85 -25.51
C ARG A 336 -7.23 -0.57 -25.97
N LYS A 337 -5.96 -0.85 -26.27
CA LYS A 337 -5.51 -2.20 -26.58
C LYS A 337 -5.72 -3.12 -25.37
N LEU A 338 -5.21 -2.71 -24.21
CA LEU A 338 -5.30 -3.48 -22.96
C LEU A 338 -6.74 -3.73 -22.52
N ALA A 339 -7.64 -2.78 -22.72
CA ALA A 339 -9.06 -2.93 -22.43
C ALA A 339 -9.74 -4.08 -23.20
N THR A 340 -9.07 -4.66 -24.20
CA THR A 340 -9.53 -5.84 -24.95
C THR A 340 -8.68 -7.09 -24.77
N THR A 341 -7.50 -6.98 -24.14
CA THR A 341 -6.52 -8.07 -24.05
C THR A 341 -6.08 -8.42 -22.63
N GLU A 342 -6.25 -7.52 -21.67
CA GLU A 342 -5.93 -7.75 -20.27
C GLU A 342 -6.88 -8.80 -19.69
N LYS A 343 -6.29 -9.79 -19.01
CA LYS A 343 -7.02 -10.93 -18.44
C LYS A 343 -7.11 -10.83 -16.92
N GLU A 344 -6.17 -10.11 -16.30
CA GLU A 344 -6.17 -9.92 -14.86
C GLU A 344 -7.22 -8.86 -14.50
N PRO A 345 -8.24 -9.20 -13.68
CA PRO A 345 -9.37 -8.32 -13.40
C PRO A 345 -9.00 -6.95 -12.81
N HIS A 346 -8.02 -6.87 -11.91
CA HIS A 346 -7.66 -5.63 -11.24
C HIS A 346 -6.95 -4.67 -12.20
N ALA A 347 -6.04 -5.18 -13.03
CA ALA A 347 -5.38 -4.44 -14.09
C ALA A 347 -6.40 -3.96 -15.14
N LEU A 348 -7.35 -4.80 -15.55
CA LEU A 348 -8.42 -4.38 -16.47
C LEU A 348 -9.30 -3.29 -15.85
N ALA A 349 -9.68 -3.44 -14.58
CA ALA A 349 -10.44 -2.43 -13.86
C ALA A 349 -9.71 -1.08 -13.79
N ALA A 350 -8.39 -1.09 -13.52
CA ALA A 350 -7.56 0.11 -13.54
C ALA A 350 -7.48 0.75 -14.94
N VAL A 351 -7.33 -0.07 -15.99
CA VAL A 351 -7.34 0.38 -17.40
C VAL A 351 -8.66 1.06 -17.77
N LEU A 352 -9.80 0.46 -17.41
CA LEU A 352 -11.13 1.06 -17.66
C LEU A 352 -11.30 2.37 -16.89
N GLY A 353 -10.83 2.43 -15.65
CA GLY A 353 -10.78 3.65 -14.85
C GLY A 353 -10.02 4.77 -15.56
N ALA A 354 -8.83 4.48 -16.08
CA ALA A 354 -8.00 5.43 -16.82
C ALA A 354 -8.67 5.88 -18.14
N LEU A 355 -9.29 4.96 -18.90
CA LEU A 355 -10.07 5.31 -20.10
C LEU A 355 -11.24 6.24 -19.77
N GLY A 356 -11.94 6.00 -18.67
CA GLY A 356 -13.01 6.88 -18.19
C GLY A 356 -12.52 8.30 -17.91
N GLN A 357 -11.25 8.51 -17.55
CA GLN A 357 -10.69 9.85 -17.32
C GLN A 357 -10.41 10.61 -18.62
N LEU A 358 -10.21 9.92 -19.76
CA LEU A 358 -10.04 10.56 -21.06
C LEU A 358 -11.29 11.31 -21.52
N LYS A 359 -12.47 10.90 -21.02
CA LYS A 359 -13.79 11.43 -21.44
C LYS A 359 -14.01 11.36 -22.96
N ASP A 360 -13.39 10.39 -23.63
CA ASP A 360 -13.52 10.18 -25.08
C ASP A 360 -14.68 9.22 -25.35
N LYS A 361 -15.76 9.72 -25.98
CA LYS A 361 -16.96 8.93 -26.29
C LYS A 361 -16.69 7.66 -27.09
N LYS A 362 -15.55 7.55 -27.77
CA LYS A 362 -15.14 6.33 -28.49
C LYS A 362 -15.01 5.11 -27.57
N ASP A 363 -14.72 5.33 -26.29
CA ASP A 363 -14.50 4.28 -25.31
C ASP A 363 -15.81 3.77 -24.68
N GLU A 364 -16.94 4.46 -24.89
CA GLU A 364 -18.25 4.14 -24.31
C GLU A 364 -18.70 2.71 -24.65
N LYS A 365 -18.65 2.33 -25.93
CA LYS A 365 -19.09 1.00 -26.39
C LYS A 365 -18.30 -0.13 -25.71
N LEU A 366 -16.99 0.07 -25.52
CA LEU A 366 -16.13 -0.90 -24.85
C LEU A 366 -16.53 -1.01 -23.38
N VAL A 367 -16.63 0.12 -22.68
CA VAL A 367 -16.99 0.17 -21.26
C VAL A 367 -18.36 -0.46 -21.00
N THR A 368 -19.37 -0.17 -21.82
CA THR A 368 -20.71 -0.76 -21.68
C THR A 368 -20.69 -2.28 -21.88
N LYS A 369 -19.84 -2.80 -22.78
CA LYS A 369 -19.67 -4.24 -22.98
C LYS A 369 -19.11 -4.91 -21.71
N GLU A 370 -18.04 -4.33 -21.13
CA GLU A 370 -17.42 -4.88 -19.92
C GLU A 370 -18.37 -4.81 -18.71
N LEU A 371 -19.14 -3.72 -18.57
CA LEU A 371 -20.20 -3.61 -17.55
C LEU A 371 -21.26 -4.72 -17.67
N ALA A 372 -21.68 -5.05 -18.88
CA ALA A 372 -22.81 -5.96 -19.09
C ALA A 372 -22.42 -7.44 -18.98
N GLY A 373 -21.19 -7.82 -19.34
CA GLY A 373 -20.85 -9.22 -19.59
C GLY A 373 -19.57 -9.74 -18.94
N ASN A 374 -18.78 -8.90 -18.26
CA ASN A 374 -17.53 -9.39 -17.66
C ASN A 374 -17.84 -10.26 -16.41
N PRO A 375 -17.19 -11.41 -16.21
CA PRO A 375 -17.42 -12.24 -15.01
C PRO A 375 -16.97 -11.56 -13.70
N SER A 376 -15.98 -10.66 -13.77
CA SER A 376 -15.45 -9.91 -12.62
C SER A 376 -16.39 -8.79 -12.18
N LEU A 377 -16.76 -8.76 -10.91
CA LEU A 377 -17.53 -7.68 -10.31
C LEU A 377 -16.71 -6.40 -10.19
N THR A 378 -15.40 -6.54 -9.96
CA THR A 378 -14.44 -5.43 -9.93
C THR A 378 -14.34 -4.73 -11.29
N VAL A 379 -14.27 -5.49 -12.38
CA VAL A 379 -14.29 -4.95 -13.74
C VAL A 379 -15.62 -4.28 -14.05
N GLN A 380 -16.75 -4.92 -13.73
CA GLN A 380 -18.07 -4.30 -13.93
C GLN A 380 -18.20 -2.97 -13.14
N GLY A 381 -17.74 -2.94 -11.89
CA GLY A 381 -17.75 -1.73 -11.07
C GLY A 381 -16.88 -0.61 -11.64
N ALA A 382 -15.68 -0.93 -12.14
CA ALA A 382 -14.83 0.04 -12.82
C ALA A 382 -15.45 0.54 -14.12
N ALA A 383 -16.08 -0.36 -14.89
CA ALA A 383 -16.80 -0.01 -16.11
C ALA A 383 -17.97 0.94 -15.81
N LEU A 384 -18.77 0.70 -14.77
CA LEU A 384 -19.84 1.60 -14.37
C LEU A 384 -19.32 3.00 -14.00
N ARG A 385 -18.22 3.09 -13.25
CA ARG A 385 -17.57 4.37 -12.93
C ARG A 385 -17.05 5.08 -14.17
N ALA A 386 -16.41 4.36 -15.09
CA ALA A 386 -15.92 4.90 -16.34
C ALA A 386 -17.07 5.42 -17.22
N LEU A 387 -18.18 4.67 -17.31
CA LEU A 387 -19.39 5.08 -18.01
C LEU A 387 -19.96 6.38 -17.44
N GLY A 388 -19.89 6.56 -16.12
CA GLY A 388 -20.28 7.81 -15.45
C GLY A 388 -19.53 9.04 -15.97
N ASN A 389 -18.30 8.89 -16.47
CA ASN A 389 -17.53 9.99 -17.06
C ASN A 389 -17.80 10.17 -18.57
N LEU A 390 -18.24 9.11 -19.26
CA LEU A 390 -18.44 9.08 -20.71
C LEU A 390 -19.88 9.42 -21.11
N ASN A 391 -20.86 8.86 -20.39
CA ASN A 391 -22.29 9.00 -20.61
C ASN A 391 -23.03 8.95 -19.25
N ALA A 392 -23.10 10.10 -18.58
CA ALA A 392 -23.69 10.22 -17.25
C ALA A 392 -25.18 9.78 -17.18
N PRO A 393 -26.08 10.14 -18.13
CA PRO A 393 -27.46 9.68 -18.12
C PRO A 393 -27.59 8.15 -18.16
N GLU A 394 -26.84 7.49 -19.04
CA GLU A 394 -26.84 6.01 -19.11
C GLU A 394 -26.27 5.40 -17.83
N ALA A 395 -25.17 5.95 -17.30
CA ALA A 395 -24.58 5.46 -16.05
C ALA A 395 -25.56 5.54 -14.87
N LEU A 396 -26.33 6.62 -14.75
CA LEU A 396 -27.36 6.77 -13.71
C LEU A 396 -28.47 5.73 -13.87
N THR A 397 -28.91 5.49 -15.10
CA THR A 397 -29.91 4.44 -15.41
C THR A 397 -29.41 3.06 -14.98
N ARG A 398 -28.15 2.73 -15.30
CA ARG A 398 -27.53 1.44 -14.92
C ARG A 398 -27.30 1.34 -13.42
N ALA A 399 -26.84 2.42 -12.79
CA ALA A 399 -26.56 2.48 -11.36
C ALA A 399 -27.82 2.19 -10.51
N LYS A 400 -29.00 2.61 -10.98
CA LYS A 400 -30.28 2.35 -10.30
C LYS A 400 -30.58 0.86 -10.11
N ALA A 401 -30.11 -0.01 -11.00
CA ALA A 401 -30.29 -1.46 -10.86
C ALA A 401 -29.55 -2.05 -9.64
N TYR A 402 -28.63 -1.30 -9.04
CA TYR A 402 -27.81 -1.72 -7.90
C TYR A 402 -28.23 -1.06 -6.57
N GLU A 403 -29.44 -0.52 -6.48
CA GLU A 403 -29.98 0.06 -5.25
C GLU A 403 -30.40 -0.99 -4.21
N VAL A 404 -30.58 -2.24 -4.64
CA VAL A 404 -31.05 -3.39 -3.85
C VAL A 404 -30.05 -4.53 -4.00
N ASP A 405 -29.59 -5.09 -2.89
CA ASP A 405 -28.76 -6.30 -2.79
C ASP A 405 -27.55 -6.36 -3.75
N ALA A 406 -26.94 -5.21 -4.02
CA ALA A 406 -25.81 -5.13 -4.92
C ALA A 406 -24.54 -5.73 -4.27
N PRO A 407 -23.79 -6.56 -5.01
CA PRO A 407 -22.45 -6.98 -4.58
C PRO A 407 -21.56 -5.77 -4.29
N ALA A 408 -20.66 -5.88 -3.32
CA ALA A 408 -19.90 -4.75 -2.80
C ALA A 408 -19.21 -3.88 -3.88
N PRO A 409 -18.53 -4.43 -4.91
CA PRO A 409 -17.91 -3.62 -5.97
C PRO A 409 -18.91 -2.78 -6.78
N LEU A 410 -20.10 -3.34 -7.06
CA LEU A 410 -21.16 -2.69 -7.84
C LEU A 410 -21.91 -1.65 -7.00
N GLY A 411 -22.18 -1.94 -5.73
CA GLY A 411 -22.74 -0.97 -4.80
C GLY A 411 -21.84 0.24 -4.62
N ALA A 412 -20.53 0.02 -4.45
CA ALA A 412 -19.54 1.10 -4.38
C ALA A 412 -19.46 1.91 -5.69
N ALA A 413 -19.53 1.25 -6.85
CA ALA A 413 -19.56 1.91 -8.14
C ALA A 413 -20.83 2.76 -8.35
N MET A 414 -22.00 2.26 -7.96
CA MET A 414 -23.26 3.00 -7.98
C MET A 414 -23.16 4.26 -7.11
N LEU A 415 -22.67 4.14 -5.87
CA LEU A 415 -22.49 5.29 -4.99
C LEU A 415 -21.53 6.33 -5.59
N SER A 416 -20.46 5.88 -6.25
CA SER A 416 -19.52 6.76 -6.95
C SER A 416 -20.17 7.51 -8.12
N VAL A 417 -21.00 6.83 -8.92
CA VAL A 417 -21.76 7.45 -10.02
C VAL A 417 -22.77 8.46 -9.47
N TYR A 418 -23.52 8.10 -8.42
CA TYR A 418 -24.49 8.99 -7.78
C TYR A 418 -23.82 10.23 -7.20
N ALA A 419 -22.68 10.06 -6.53
CA ALA A 419 -21.92 11.18 -5.98
C ALA A 419 -21.49 12.18 -7.08
N ARG A 420 -20.95 11.66 -8.18
CA ARG A 420 -20.39 12.46 -9.27
C ARG A 420 -21.44 13.08 -10.19
N GLN A 421 -22.50 12.34 -10.50
CA GLN A 421 -23.44 12.67 -11.57
C GLN A 421 -24.90 12.83 -11.11
N GLY A 422 -25.26 12.34 -9.92
CA GLY A 422 -26.64 12.28 -9.45
C GLY A 422 -27.27 13.64 -9.13
N GLY A 423 -28.60 13.69 -9.09
CA GLY A 423 -29.37 14.86 -8.65
C GLY A 423 -29.95 14.68 -7.24
N ALA A 424 -31.00 15.45 -6.93
CA ALA A 424 -31.71 15.39 -5.66
C ALA A 424 -32.24 13.97 -5.33
N ALA A 425 -32.69 13.21 -6.33
CA ALA A 425 -33.19 11.85 -6.13
C ALA A 425 -32.09 10.89 -5.62
N GLN A 426 -30.90 10.94 -6.22
CA GLN A 426 -29.76 10.11 -5.80
C GLN A 426 -29.22 10.54 -4.44
N TRP A 427 -29.24 11.85 -4.15
CA TRP A 427 -28.90 12.34 -2.82
C TRP A 427 -29.87 11.81 -1.76
N ALA A 428 -31.18 11.86 -2.01
CA ALA A 428 -32.18 11.32 -1.09
C ALA A 428 -31.95 9.83 -0.82
N PHE A 429 -31.63 9.04 -1.85
CA PHE A 429 -31.26 7.64 -1.68
C PHE A 429 -30.03 7.47 -0.75
N ILE A 430 -28.94 8.20 -1.01
CA ILE A 430 -27.72 8.12 -0.19
C ILE A 430 -28.00 8.52 1.26
N ARG A 431 -28.74 9.62 1.46
CA ARG A 431 -29.16 10.12 2.76
C ARG A 431 -29.94 9.08 3.54
N ASP A 432 -30.99 8.52 2.94
CA ASP A 432 -31.86 7.55 3.60
C ASP A 432 -31.09 6.28 3.97
N ARG A 433 -30.17 5.85 3.11
CA ARG A 433 -29.28 4.72 3.38
C ARG A 433 -28.24 5.01 4.48
N PHE A 434 -27.72 6.23 4.55
CA PHE A 434 -26.86 6.65 5.66
C PHE A 434 -27.63 6.65 6.98
N ASP A 435 -28.87 7.17 6.99
CA ASP A 435 -29.70 7.23 8.19
C ASP A 435 -30.04 5.85 8.73
N ALA A 436 -30.41 4.92 7.82
CA ALA A 436 -30.69 3.54 8.15
C ALA A 436 -29.44 2.73 8.58
N ALA A 437 -28.25 3.15 8.17
CA ALA A 437 -27.02 2.44 8.51
C ALA A 437 -26.61 2.66 9.97
N GLN A 438 -26.03 1.62 10.58
CA GLN A 438 -25.54 1.64 11.95
C GLN A 438 -24.01 1.45 12.00
N GLY A 439 -23.38 1.97 13.06
CA GLY A 439 -21.96 1.79 13.34
C GLY A 439 -21.06 2.11 12.15
N GLN A 440 -20.15 1.17 11.83
CA GLN A 440 -19.21 1.30 10.72
C GLN A 440 -19.89 1.40 9.34
N GLY A 441 -21.12 0.89 9.21
CA GLY A 441 -21.89 0.93 7.96
C GLY A 441 -22.26 2.34 7.49
N LYS A 442 -22.16 3.37 8.35
CA LYS A 442 -22.36 4.78 7.97
C LYS A 442 -21.21 5.34 7.14
N PHE A 443 -19.98 4.89 7.37
CA PHE A 443 -18.79 5.49 6.75
C PHE A 443 -18.75 5.33 5.23
N ARG A 444 -19.39 4.28 4.69
CA ARG A 444 -19.47 4.05 3.24
C ARG A 444 -20.21 5.15 2.48
N TYR A 445 -21.08 5.92 3.14
CA TYR A 445 -21.89 6.97 2.51
C TYR A 445 -21.30 8.38 2.68
N LEU A 446 -20.38 8.56 3.63
CA LEU A 446 -19.80 9.87 3.91
C LEU A 446 -19.03 10.45 2.72
N GLY A 447 -18.24 9.64 2.03
CA GLY A 447 -17.52 10.06 0.83
C GLY A 447 -18.47 10.58 -0.26
N PRO A 448 -19.46 9.78 -0.69
CA PRO A 448 -20.51 10.22 -1.60
C PRO A 448 -21.25 11.49 -1.16
N MET A 449 -21.68 11.57 0.10
CA MET A 449 -22.36 12.75 0.66
C MET A 449 -21.47 14.00 0.57
N ASN A 450 -20.22 13.91 1.05
CA ASN A 450 -19.26 15.03 0.99
C ASN A 450 -19.04 15.53 -0.45
N GLN A 451 -19.04 14.63 -1.43
CA GLN A 451 -18.91 15.01 -2.83
C GLN A 451 -20.18 15.68 -3.37
N MET A 452 -21.37 15.21 -2.99
CA MET A 452 -22.64 15.83 -3.40
C MET A 452 -22.87 17.19 -2.73
N LEU A 453 -22.45 17.34 -1.47
CA LEU A 453 -22.51 18.58 -0.69
C LEU A 453 -21.89 19.76 -1.44
N GLY A 454 -20.74 19.56 -2.07
CA GLY A 454 -20.07 20.61 -2.86
C GLY A 454 -20.70 20.86 -4.24
N ARG A 455 -21.53 19.96 -4.76
CA ARG A 455 -22.05 20.01 -6.13
C ARG A 455 -23.52 20.43 -6.22
N LEU A 456 -24.39 19.90 -5.37
CA LEU A 456 -25.83 20.18 -5.41
C LEU A 456 -26.13 21.60 -4.92
N ASP A 457 -26.86 22.36 -5.72
CA ASP A 457 -27.36 23.70 -5.35
C ASP A 457 -28.75 23.59 -4.70
N ASP A 458 -28.82 22.91 -3.56
CA ASP A 458 -30.04 22.72 -2.77
C ASP A 458 -29.71 23.02 -1.28
N PRO A 459 -30.23 24.13 -0.70
CA PRO A 459 -29.98 24.51 0.68
C PRO A 459 -30.42 23.46 1.71
N LYS A 460 -31.51 22.74 1.41
CA LYS A 460 -32.03 21.70 2.31
C LYS A 460 -31.08 20.53 2.32
N ALA A 461 -30.68 20.05 1.13
CA ALA A 461 -29.72 18.96 1.02
C ALA A 461 -28.39 19.31 1.69
N PHE A 462 -27.91 20.54 1.49
CA PHE A 462 -26.69 21.04 2.11
C PHE A 462 -26.77 21.02 3.64
N SER A 463 -27.83 21.62 4.21
CA SER A 463 -28.04 21.68 5.65
C SER A 463 -28.19 20.30 6.29
N GLU A 464 -28.90 19.39 5.63
CA GLU A 464 -29.10 18.02 6.08
C GLU A 464 -27.79 17.21 6.14
N ASP A 465 -26.93 17.33 5.14
CA ASP A 465 -25.62 16.65 5.12
C ASP A 465 -24.66 17.28 6.15
N VAL A 466 -24.62 18.61 6.26
CA VAL A 466 -23.82 19.31 7.28
C VAL A 466 -24.23 18.88 8.69
N THR A 467 -25.53 18.77 8.96
CA THR A 467 -26.05 18.31 10.26
C THR A 467 -25.55 16.89 10.58
N ARG A 468 -25.55 15.96 9.62
CA ARG A 468 -25.07 14.59 9.81
C ARG A 468 -23.56 14.55 10.08
N LEU A 469 -22.79 15.34 9.34
CA LEU A 469 -21.35 15.47 9.56
C LEU A 469 -21.04 16.03 10.94
N GLN A 470 -21.77 17.07 11.36
CA GLN A 470 -21.67 17.64 12.70
C GLN A 470 -22.00 16.62 13.78
N GLN A 471 -23.10 15.88 13.66
CA GLN A 471 -23.49 14.87 14.64
C GLN A 471 -22.41 13.78 14.79
N MET A 472 -21.86 13.29 13.67
CA MET A 472 -20.76 12.33 13.71
C MET A 472 -19.48 12.92 14.32
N ALA A 473 -19.15 14.17 14.01
CA ALA A 473 -18.01 14.88 14.58
C ALA A 473 -18.10 15.05 16.10
N MET A 474 -19.32 15.16 16.63
CA MET A 474 -19.59 15.31 18.06
C MET A 474 -19.67 13.98 18.83
N LEU A 475 -19.55 12.82 18.16
CA LEU A 475 -19.49 11.53 18.84
C LEU A 475 -18.13 11.38 19.57
N PRO A 476 -18.10 11.17 20.91
CA PRO A 476 -16.87 11.14 21.68
C PRO A 476 -15.82 10.15 21.14
N GLN A 477 -16.27 8.96 20.74
CA GLN A 477 -15.42 7.92 20.19
C GLN A 477 -14.76 8.33 18.87
N LEU A 478 -15.47 9.03 17.98
CA LEU A 478 -14.91 9.45 16.68
C LEU A 478 -14.02 10.67 16.84
N LYS A 479 -14.39 11.56 17.76
CA LYS A 479 -13.59 12.73 18.11
C LYS A 479 -12.23 12.33 18.70
N ALA A 480 -12.17 11.27 19.51
CA ALA A 480 -10.91 10.72 20.00
C ALA A 480 -9.96 10.27 18.87
N TYR A 481 -10.50 9.85 17.72
CA TYR A 481 -9.74 9.52 16.52
C TYR A 481 -9.51 10.72 15.57
N GLY A 482 -9.86 11.94 15.97
CA GLY A 482 -9.66 13.16 15.18
C GLY A 482 -10.64 13.35 14.02
N TYR A 483 -11.79 12.66 14.05
CA TYR A 483 -12.80 12.77 12.99
C TYR A 483 -13.46 14.16 12.93
N ASP A 484 -13.50 14.88 14.05
CA ASP A 484 -13.96 16.28 14.12
C ASP A 484 -13.21 17.19 13.13
N LYS A 485 -11.89 17.05 13.04
CA LYS A 485 -11.05 17.81 12.09
C LYS A 485 -11.37 17.44 10.65
N LEU A 486 -11.60 16.16 10.37
CA LEU A 486 -11.96 15.68 9.03
C LEU A 486 -13.34 16.20 8.61
N ALA A 487 -14.32 16.19 9.52
CA ALA A 487 -15.66 16.70 9.28
C ALA A 487 -15.66 18.22 9.04
N ILE A 488 -14.93 19.00 9.84
CA ILE A 488 -14.76 20.45 9.63
C ILE A 488 -14.18 20.73 8.24
N ALA A 489 -13.10 20.03 7.87
CA ALA A 489 -12.49 20.20 6.56
C ALA A 489 -13.44 19.84 5.41
N ALA A 490 -14.25 18.78 5.57
CA ALA A 490 -15.25 18.39 4.58
C ALA A 490 -16.36 19.44 4.43
N ILE A 491 -16.92 19.94 5.54
CA ILE A 491 -17.96 20.97 5.57
C ILE A 491 -17.47 22.25 4.88
N GLN A 492 -16.28 22.73 5.26
CA GLN A 492 -15.68 23.94 4.69
C GLN A 492 -15.41 23.79 3.19
N LYS A 493 -14.85 22.64 2.77
CA LYS A 493 -14.61 22.36 1.34
C LYS A 493 -15.92 22.28 0.55
N GLY A 494 -16.97 21.72 1.14
CA GLY A 494 -18.31 21.68 0.55
C GLY A 494 -18.87 23.09 0.32
N ALA A 495 -18.80 23.96 1.33
CA ALA A 495 -19.22 25.36 1.21
C ALA A 495 -18.40 26.15 0.18
N GLU A 496 -17.07 25.95 0.19
CA GLU A 496 -16.17 26.58 -0.78
C GLU A 496 -16.52 26.19 -2.23
N ALA A 497 -16.83 24.91 -2.48
CA ALA A 497 -17.23 24.42 -3.79
C ALA A 497 -18.60 24.97 -4.26
N GLN A 498 -19.36 25.61 -3.37
CA GLN A 498 -20.61 26.28 -3.69
C GLN A 498 -20.41 27.74 -4.14
N LYS A 499 -19.21 28.32 -4.01
CA LYS A 499 -18.95 29.71 -4.41
C LYS A 499 -19.42 29.98 -5.84
N GLY A 500 -20.16 31.08 -5.99
CA GLY A 500 -20.76 31.49 -7.26
C GLY A 500 -22.12 30.86 -7.57
N LYS A 501 -22.64 29.97 -6.72
CA LYS A 501 -24.00 29.42 -6.85
C LYS A 501 -25.03 30.30 -6.13
N PRO A 502 -26.31 30.29 -6.57
CA PRO A 502 -27.42 31.03 -5.94
C PRO A 502 -27.49 30.95 -4.42
N ASN A 503 -27.28 29.76 -3.85
CA ASN A 503 -27.44 29.53 -2.41
C ASN A 503 -26.13 29.58 -1.61
N ALA A 504 -25.03 30.02 -2.22
CA ALA A 504 -23.69 29.95 -1.62
C ALA A 504 -23.60 30.67 -0.26
N ALA A 505 -24.20 31.85 -0.13
CA ALA A 505 -24.15 32.63 1.11
C ALA A 505 -24.90 31.94 2.26
N GLN A 506 -26.08 31.38 1.98
CA GLN A 506 -26.86 30.62 2.96
C GLN A 506 -26.10 29.36 3.41
N ASN A 507 -25.56 28.62 2.45
CA ASN A 507 -24.82 27.39 2.72
C ASN A 507 -23.51 27.66 3.46
N GLN A 508 -22.83 28.78 3.17
CA GLN A 508 -21.68 29.23 3.95
C GLN A 508 -22.06 29.51 5.41
N ALA A 509 -23.16 30.22 5.66
CA ALA A 509 -23.62 30.48 7.03
C ALA A 509 -23.96 29.18 7.78
N THR A 510 -24.60 28.21 7.12
CA THR A 510 -24.85 26.88 7.69
C THR A 510 -23.56 26.14 8.03
N ALA A 511 -22.58 26.17 7.13
CA ALA A 511 -21.26 25.56 7.36
C ALA A 511 -20.53 26.21 8.54
N ASP A 512 -20.50 27.54 8.61
CA ASP A 512 -19.83 28.28 9.67
C ASP A 512 -20.44 27.98 11.05
N ALA A 513 -21.78 27.94 11.13
CA ALA A 513 -22.48 27.60 12.37
C ALA A 513 -22.17 26.17 12.84
N ALA A 514 -22.13 25.20 11.92
CA ALA A 514 -21.78 23.82 12.25
C ALA A 514 -20.32 23.69 12.71
N VAL A 515 -19.39 24.35 12.04
CA VAL A 515 -17.96 24.36 12.43
C VAL A 515 -17.79 24.93 13.83
N GLN A 516 -18.44 26.06 14.13
CA GLN A 516 -18.43 26.64 15.47
C GLN A 516 -18.98 25.67 16.52
N ALA A 517 -20.08 24.98 16.23
CA ALA A 517 -20.67 24.01 17.15
C ALA A 517 -19.75 22.81 17.41
N ILE A 518 -19.10 22.26 16.38
CA ILE A 518 -18.13 21.15 16.52
C ILE A 518 -16.94 21.59 17.37
N GLN A 519 -16.43 22.81 17.15
CA GLN A 519 -15.30 23.36 17.92
C GLN A 519 -15.68 23.64 19.38
N ALA A 520 -16.92 24.05 19.65
CA ALA A 520 -17.41 24.36 20.99
C ALA A 520 -17.73 23.11 21.82
N ALA A 521 -18.11 22.00 21.17
CA ALA A 521 -18.34 20.72 21.83
C ALA A 521 -17.01 20.22 22.41
N LYS A 522 -16.81 20.27 23.72
CA LYS A 522 -15.62 19.74 24.42
C LYS A 522 -15.65 18.22 24.49
#